data_AF-K1TR27-F1
#
_entry.id   AF-K1TR27-F1
#
_cell.length_a   1.000
_cell.length_b   1.000
_cell.length_c   1.000
_cell.angle_alpha   90.00
_cell.angle_beta   90.00
_cell.angle_gamma   90.00
#
_symmetry.space_group_name_H-M   'P 1'
#
loop_
_entity.id
_entity.type
_entity.pdbx_description
1 polymer ?
#
loop_
_entity_poly.entity_id
_entity_poly.type
_entity_poly.pdbx_seq_one_letter_code
_entity_poly.pdbx_strand_id
1 'polypeptide(L)'
;MSAIVYTVIGIVILAVVFIFHYCQYTAAYLGTYDESARRRISLAEKLRTLPLTFFHQRDIADLTSTIMGDCANFEHAFSHTVPQFFGAVISTGIVCVGLLIFNWQMGLALLWVAPISFAIVLLSRKWQEKLSKKHMNARLELAEGIQECLETVQDIKACNQEEDYLRKLDAKMDAAEKAQISSEMTTAS
;
A
#
# COMPACT_ATOMS: atom_id res chain seq x y z
N MET A 1 31.99 -11.20 -40.58
CA MET A 1 30.93 -10.42 -39.90
C MET A 1 31.14 -10.49 -38.38
N SER A 2 32.39 -10.41 -37.94
CA SER A 2 33.04 -9.26 -37.27
C SER A 2 32.43 -8.91 -35.91
N ALA A 3 33.00 -9.52 -34.85
CA ALA A 3 32.79 -9.19 -33.44
C ALA A 3 32.88 -7.68 -33.13
N ILE A 4 33.57 -6.93 -34.00
CA ILE A 4 33.66 -5.46 -34.02
C ILE A 4 32.27 -4.82 -34.18
N VAL A 5 31.38 -5.38 -35.02
CA VAL A 5 30.02 -4.86 -35.22
C VAL A 5 29.18 -5.05 -33.96
N TYR A 6 29.28 -6.21 -33.30
CA TYR A 6 28.58 -6.48 -32.05
C TYR A 6 29.09 -5.64 -30.87
N THR A 7 30.40 -5.37 -30.81
CA THR A 7 30.97 -4.48 -29.79
C THR A 7 30.60 -3.02 -30.01
N VAL A 8 30.57 -2.54 -31.26
CA VAL A 8 30.08 -1.19 -31.58
C VAL A 8 28.60 -1.05 -31.24
N ILE A 9 27.77 -2.04 -31.58
CA ILE A 9 26.34 -2.06 -31.20
C ILE A 9 26.18 -2.07 -29.67
N GLY A 10 26.97 -2.86 -28.95
CA GLY A 10 26.94 -2.90 -27.47
C GLY A 10 27.31 -1.56 -26.83
N ILE A 11 28.32 -0.87 -27.36
CA ILE A 11 28.73 0.47 -26.88
C ILE A 11 27.64 1.51 -27.16
N VAL A 12 27.00 1.46 -28.33
CA VAL A 12 25.89 2.36 -28.68
C VAL A 12 24.69 2.10 -27.76
N ILE A 13 24.35 0.85 -27.48
CA ILE A 13 23.26 0.51 -26.54
C ILE A 13 23.60 1.00 -25.12
N LEU A 14 24.83 0.82 -24.64
CA LEU A 14 25.27 1.33 -23.34
C LEU A 14 25.22 2.85 -23.26
N ALA A 15 25.63 3.56 -24.31
CA ALA A 15 25.56 5.02 -24.37
C ALA A 15 24.11 5.52 -24.37
N VAL A 16 23.22 4.85 -25.12
CA VAL A 16 21.79 5.17 -25.14
C VAL A 16 21.16 4.90 -23.77
N VAL A 17 21.44 3.75 -23.15
CA VAL A 17 20.97 3.45 -21.78
C VAL A 17 21.49 4.47 -20.77
N PHE A 18 22.76 4.88 -20.88
CA PHE A 18 23.34 5.90 -20.00
C PHE A 18 22.66 7.26 -20.19
N ILE A 19 22.39 7.68 -21.43
CA ILE A 19 21.69 8.94 -21.73
C ILE A 19 20.23 8.88 -21.24
N PHE A 20 19.53 7.76 -21.46
CA PHE A 20 18.18 7.59 -20.95
C PHE A 20 18.15 7.54 -19.43
N HIS A 21 19.11 6.90 -18.78
CA HIS A 21 19.23 6.88 -17.32
C HIS A 21 19.58 8.26 -16.77
N TYR A 22 20.44 9.02 -17.46
CA TYR A 22 20.78 10.39 -17.09
C TYR A 22 19.61 11.35 -17.30
N CYS A 23 18.84 11.17 -18.37
CA CYS A 23 17.62 11.94 -18.65
C CYS A 23 16.50 11.56 -17.68
N GLN A 24 16.33 10.28 -17.34
CA GLN A 24 15.40 9.82 -16.31
C GLN A 24 15.81 10.35 -14.94
N TYR A 25 17.10 10.31 -14.60
CA TYR A 25 17.63 10.88 -13.37
C TYR A 25 17.37 12.39 -13.32
N THR A 26 17.66 13.11 -14.41
CA THR A 26 17.46 14.56 -14.52
C THR A 26 15.98 14.96 -14.51
N ALA A 27 15.10 14.25 -15.23
CA ALA A 27 13.67 14.52 -15.31
C ALA A 27 12.93 14.08 -14.03
N ALA A 28 13.29 12.94 -13.44
CA ALA A 28 12.72 12.48 -12.18
C ALA A 28 13.21 13.31 -10.99
N TYR A 29 14.47 13.78 -10.96
CA TYR A 29 14.92 14.68 -9.90
C TYR A 29 14.43 16.12 -10.10
N LEU A 30 14.63 16.75 -11.26
CA LEU A 30 14.24 18.16 -11.46
C LEU A 30 12.72 18.34 -11.47
N GLY A 31 11.99 17.44 -12.13
CA GLY A 31 10.52 17.49 -12.16
C GLY A 31 9.90 17.25 -10.78
N THR A 32 10.38 16.25 -10.03
CA THR A 32 9.79 15.95 -8.71
C THR A 32 10.15 16.98 -7.65
N TYR A 33 11.35 17.57 -7.68
CA TYR A 33 11.74 18.60 -6.72
C TYR A 33 10.95 19.90 -6.91
N ASP A 34 10.77 20.34 -8.15
CA ASP A 34 10.11 21.62 -8.45
C ASP A 34 8.57 21.52 -8.30
N GLU A 35 8.00 20.36 -8.61
CA GLU A 35 6.58 20.05 -8.39
C GLU A 35 6.25 19.78 -6.91
N SER A 36 7.19 19.22 -6.14
CA SER A 36 7.04 19.01 -4.69
C SER A 36 7.14 20.34 -3.91
N ALA A 37 8.05 21.24 -4.32
CA ALA A 37 8.14 22.59 -3.76
C ALA A 37 6.88 23.42 -4.01
N ARG A 38 6.32 23.40 -5.24
CA ARG A 38 5.05 24.05 -5.56
C ARG A 38 3.87 23.48 -4.79
N ARG A 39 3.82 22.15 -4.61
CA ARG A 39 2.78 21.49 -3.81
C ARG A 39 2.86 21.86 -2.33
N ARG A 40 4.07 21.93 -1.75
CA ARG A 40 4.27 22.42 -0.38
C ARG A 40 3.82 23.87 -0.19
N ILE A 41 4.14 24.76 -1.13
CA ILE A 41 3.70 26.17 -1.08
C ILE A 41 2.17 26.28 -1.24
N SER A 42 1.59 25.51 -2.17
CA SER A 42 0.14 25.51 -2.37
C SER A 42 -0.63 24.93 -1.17
N LEU A 43 -0.09 23.93 -0.49
CA LEU A 43 -0.65 23.39 0.75
C LEU A 43 -0.56 24.40 1.89
N ALA A 44 0.57 25.12 2.01
CA ALA A 44 0.75 26.17 3.02
C ALA A 44 -0.24 27.34 2.83
N GLU A 45 -0.51 27.78 1.60
CA GLU A 45 -1.51 28.82 1.32
C GLU A 45 -2.96 28.34 1.55
N LYS A 46 -3.25 27.06 1.28
CA LYS A 46 -4.57 26.49 1.59
C LYS A 46 -4.79 26.33 3.09
N LEU A 47 -3.74 26.02 3.85
CA LEU A 47 -3.77 26.06 5.32
C LEU A 47 -4.01 27.47 5.86
N ARG A 48 -3.47 28.51 5.19
CA ARG A 48 -3.61 29.91 5.60
C ARG A 48 -5.02 30.50 5.36
N THR A 49 -5.81 29.90 4.48
CA THR A 49 -7.16 30.37 4.11
C THR A 49 -8.28 29.71 4.89
N LEU A 50 -7.96 28.79 5.82
CA LEU A 50 -8.94 28.16 6.69
C LEU A 50 -9.40 29.14 7.79
N PRO A 51 -10.72 29.38 7.94
CA PRO A 51 -11.24 30.36 8.88
C PRO A 51 -11.12 29.91 10.34
N LEU A 52 -10.76 30.85 11.22
CA LEU A 52 -10.58 30.66 12.68
C LEU A 52 -11.82 30.06 13.39
N THR A 53 -13.00 30.12 12.77
CA THR A 53 -14.26 29.55 13.31
C THR A 53 -14.25 28.02 13.36
N PHE A 54 -13.38 27.33 12.60
CA PHE A 54 -13.19 25.88 12.69
C PHE A 54 -12.39 25.46 13.95
N PHE A 55 -11.73 26.41 14.63
CA PHE A 55 -10.90 26.18 15.82
C PHE A 55 -11.66 26.29 17.16
N HIS A 56 -12.99 26.13 17.18
CA HIS A 56 -13.73 26.40 18.43
C HIS A 56 -14.86 25.44 18.81
N GLN A 57 -15.19 24.40 18.03
CA GLN A 57 -16.47 23.69 18.23
C GLN A 57 -16.46 22.18 18.49
N ARG A 58 -15.32 21.45 18.44
CA ARG A 58 -15.18 20.06 18.95
C ARG A 58 -13.74 19.58 18.75
N ASP A 59 -13.23 18.72 19.64
CA ASP A 59 -11.83 18.26 19.76
C ASP A 59 -10.99 18.41 18.48
N ILE A 60 -10.41 19.61 18.33
CA ILE A 60 -9.69 20.06 17.14
C ILE A 60 -8.44 19.23 16.93
N ALA A 61 -7.88 18.68 18.01
CA ALA A 61 -6.70 17.84 17.97
C ALA A 61 -6.95 16.58 17.11
N ASP A 62 -8.08 15.88 17.30
CA ASP A 62 -8.36 14.64 16.57
C ASP A 62 -8.74 14.91 15.12
N LEU A 63 -9.64 15.86 14.85
CA LEU A 63 -10.02 16.20 13.48
C LEU A 63 -8.84 16.76 12.66
N THR A 64 -8.01 17.61 13.27
CA THR A 64 -6.83 18.15 12.60
C THR A 64 -5.76 17.08 12.45
N SER A 65 -5.60 16.16 13.41
CA SER A 65 -4.70 15.00 13.29
C SER A 65 -5.13 14.06 12.16
N THR A 66 -6.43 13.76 12.04
CA THR A 66 -6.97 12.95 10.93
C THR A 66 -6.77 13.64 9.59
N ILE A 67 -7.11 14.93 9.47
CA ILE A 67 -6.95 15.68 8.20
C ILE A 67 -5.46 15.86 7.83
N MET A 68 -4.59 16.15 8.80
CA MET A 68 -3.15 16.24 8.55
C MET A 68 -2.56 14.86 8.18
N GLY A 69 -3.01 13.79 8.83
CA GLY A 69 -2.66 12.41 8.50
C GLY A 69 -3.08 12.04 7.08
N ASP A 70 -4.30 12.41 6.67
CA ASP A 70 -4.81 12.20 5.32
C ASP A 70 -4.04 13.02 4.28
N CYS A 71 -3.70 14.28 4.59
CA CYS A 71 -2.85 15.11 3.75
C CYS A 71 -1.44 14.54 3.61
N ALA A 72 -0.83 14.03 4.68
CA ALA A 72 0.48 13.39 4.64
C ALA A 72 0.45 12.09 3.81
N ASN A 73 -0.61 11.29 3.95
CA ASN A 73 -0.82 10.10 3.12
C ASN A 73 -1.01 10.45 1.64
N PHE A 74 -1.74 11.54 1.33
CA PHE A 74 -1.86 12.05 -0.03
C PHE A 74 -0.52 12.53 -0.57
N GLU A 75 0.24 13.32 0.20
CA GLU A 75 1.57 13.79 -0.20
C GLU A 75 2.50 12.60 -0.48
N HIS A 76 2.49 11.58 0.37
CA HIS A 76 3.28 10.36 0.19
C HIS A 76 2.85 9.55 -1.04
N ALA A 77 1.54 9.37 -1.24
CA ALA A 77 1.01 8.66 -2.40
C ALA A 77 1.39 9.36 -3.72
N PHE A 78 1.27 10.69 -3.78
CA PHE A 78 1.60 11.45 -4.98
C PHE A 78 3.11 11.64 -5.20
N SER A 79 3.90 11.68 -4.14
CA SER A 79 5.35 11.92 -4.24
C SER A 79 6.17 10.66 -4.41
N HIS A 80 5.69 9.52 -3.90
CA HIS A 80 6.45 8.25 -3.94
C HIS A 80 5.72 7.16 -4.73
N THR A 81 4.45 6.93 -4.45
CA THR A 81 3.70 5.80 -5.05
C THR A 81 3.36 6.03 -6.52
N VAL A 82 2.92 7.24 -6.90
CA VAL A 82 2.53 7.57 -8.28
C VAL A 82 3.72 7.54 -9.24
N PRO A 83 4.85 8.21 -8.96
CA PRO A 83 6.02 8.16 -9.85
C PRO A 83 6.58 6.74 -9.99
N GLN A 84 6.60 5.97 -8.90
CA GLN A 84 7.09 4.60 -8.91
C GLN A 84 6.18 3.66 -9.71
N PHE A 85 4.85 3.85 -9.63
CA PHE A 85 3.90 3.09 -10.43
C PHE A 85 4.07 3.36 -11.93
N PHE A 86 4.10 4.63 -12.34
CA PHE A 86 4.32 4.98 -13.75
C PHE A 86 5.70 4.55 -14.25
N GLY A 87 6.74 4.70 -13.42
CA GLY A 87 8.09 4.22 -13.73
C GLY A 87 8.12 2.70 -13.94
N ALA A 88 7.46 1.93 -13.08
CA ALA A 88 7.34 0.48 -13.23
C ALA A 88 6.61 0.12 -14.53
N VAL A 89 5.44 0.71 -14.80
CA VAL A 89 4.65 0.42 -16.02
C VAL A 89 5.44 0.75 -17.30
N ILE A 90 6.07 1.92 -17.36
CA ILE A 90 6.86 2.34 -18.54
C ILE A 90 8.08 1.43 -18.71
N SER A 91 8.81 1.12 -17.62
CA SER A 91 9.98 0.25 -17.67
C SER A 91 9.62 -1.17 -18.14
N THR A 92 8.55 -1.77 -17.60
CA THR A 92 8.02 -3.06 -18.04
C THR A 92 7.59 -3.03 -19.51
N GLY A 93 6.96 -1.94 -19.97
CA GLY A 93 6.58 -1.77 -21.38
C GLY A 93 7.80 -1.75 -22.31
N ILE A 94 8.83 -0.97 -21.98
CA ILE A 94 10.07 -0.89 -22.76
C ILE A 94 10.76 -2.26 -22.83
N VAL A 95 10.85 -2.98 -21.71
CA VAL A 95 11.43 -4.33 -21.67
C VAL A 95 10.62 -5.31 -22.53
N CYS A 96 9.29 -5.28 -22.45
CA CYS A 96 8.42 -6.12 -23.29
C CYS A 96 8.62 -5.85 -24.79
N VAL A 97 8.63 -4.57 -25.18
CA VAL A 97 8.84 -4.17 -26.59
C VAL A 97 10.26 -4.55 -27.05
N GLY A 98 11.27 -4.34 -26.20
CA GLY A 98 12.66 -4.72 -26.50
C GLY A 98 12.84 -6.23 -26.73
N LEU A 99 12.21 -7.06 -25.89
CA LEU A 99 12.25 -8.52 -26.03
C LEU A 99 11.57 -9.00 -27.33
N LEU A 100 10.43 -8.39 -27.69
CA LEU A 100 9.70 -8.71 -28.92
C LEU A 100 10.50 -8.39 -30.19
N ILE A 101 11.26 -7.29 -30.19
CA ILE A 101 12.11 -6.89 -31.33
C ILE A 101 13.34 -7.80 -31.46
N PHE A 102 13.95 -8.22 -30.35
CA PHE A 102 15.18 -9.01 -30.38
C PHE A 102 14.94 -10.48 -30.75
N ASN A 103 13.90 -11.10 -30.19
CA ASN A 103 13.50 -12.46 -30.53
C ASN A 103 12.07 -12.75 -30.08
N TRP A 104 11.11 -12.73 -31.02
CA TRP A 104 9.69 -12.89 -30.70
C TRP A 104 9.37 -14.23 -30.02
N GLN A 105 10.16 -15.29 -30.26
CA GLN A 105 10.01 -16.61 -29.64
C GLN A 105 10.35 -16.60 -28.14
N MET A 106 11.46 -15.94 -27.75
CA MET A 106 11.78 -15.73 -26.33
C MET A 106 10.81 -14.74 -25.69
N GLY A 107 10.43 -13.69 -26.41
CA GLY A 107 9.47 -12.68 -25.96
C GLY A 107 8.13 -13.31 -25.56
N LEU A 108 7.58 -14.20 -26.39
CA LEU A 108 6.31 -14.89 -26.11
C LEU A 108 6.41 -15.83 -24.90
N ALA A 109 7.54 -16.53 -24.74
CA ALA A 109 7.79 -17.41 -23.59
C ALA A 109 7.82 -16.64 -22.26
N LEU A 110 8.37 -15.43 -22.25
CA LEU A 110 8.35 -14.53 -21.09
C LEU A 110 6.98 -13.85 -20.91
N LEU A 111 6.33 -13.47 -22.00
CA LEU A 111 5.05 -12.77 -21.97
C LEU A 111 3.93 -13.64 -21.37
N TRP A 112 3.96 -14.97 -21.56
CA TRP A 112 3.00 -15.90 -20.94
C TRP A 112 3.11 -15.98 -19.41
N VAL A 113 4.28 -15.68 -18.84
CA VAL A 113 4.47 -15.66 -17.38
C VAL A 113 3.75 -14.47 -16.76
N ALA A 114 3.71 -13.32 -17.44
CA ALA A 114 3.05 -12.11 -16.94
C ALA A 114 1.55 -12.30 -16.58
N PRO A 115 0.67 -12.85 -17.44
CA PRO A 115 -0.73 -13.09 -17.10
C PRO A 115 -0.89 -14.13 -16.00
N ILE A 116 0.01 -15.12 -15.89
CA ILE A 116 -0.03 -16.12 -14.82
C ILE A 116 0.34 -15.48 -13.49
N SER A 117 1.44 -14.74 -13.43
CA SER A 117 1.84 -14.00 -12.24
C SER A 117 0.74 -13.02 -11.82
N PHE A 118 0.13 -12.31 -12.79
CA PHE A 118 -0.97 -11.40 -12.51
C PHE A 118 -2.20 -12.14 -11.96
N ALA A 119 -2.56 -13.29 -12.54
CA ALA A 119 -3.67 -14.12 -12.07
C ALA A 119 -3.43 -14.64 -10.63
N ILE A 120 -2.22 -15.11 -10.34
CA ILE A 120 -1.82 -15.58 -9.00
C ILE A 120 -1.92 -14.44 -7.99
N VAL A 121 -1.38 -13.25 -8.33
CA VAL A 121 -1.43 -12.07 -7.45
C VAL A 121 -2.87 -11.63 -7.19
N LEU A 122 -3.72 -11.58 -8.22
CA LEU A 122 -5.12 -11.19 -8.05
C LEU A 122 -5.90 -12.21 -7.19
N LEU A 123 -5.66 -13.50 -7.39
CA LEU A 123 -6.31 -14.54 -6.62
C LEU A 123 -5.85 -14.50 -5.15
N SER A 124 -4.53 -14.34 -4.93
CA SER A 124 -3.94 -14.18 -3.61
C SER A 124 -4.50 -12.96 -2.88
N ARG A 125 -4.57 -11.80 -3.55
CA ARG A 125 -5.16 -10.58 -2.98
C ARG A 125 -6.61 -10.79 -2.52
N LYS A 126 -7.46 -11.40 -3.35
CA LYS A 126 -8.86 -11.69 -2.96
C LYS A 126 -8.95 -12.59 -1.73
N TRP A 127 -8.05 -13.57 -1.62
CA TRP A 127 -8.00 -14.47 -0.46
C TRP A 127 -7.50 -13.74 0.79
N GLN A 128 -6.43 -12.95 0.67
CA GLN A 128 -5.89 -12.13 1.75
C GLN A 128 -6.92 -11.12 2.26
N GLU A 129 -7.65 -10.44 1.38
CA GLU A 129 -8.72 -9.51 1.78
C GLU A 129 -9.84 -10.21 2.57
N LYS A 130 -10.24 -11.41 2.15
CA LYS A 130 -11.28 -12.19 2.85
C LYS A 130 -10.81 -12.63 4.24
N LEU A 131 -9.56 -13.07 4.36
CA LEU A 131 -8.95 -13.44 5.65
C LEU A 131 -8.76 -12.22 6.55
N SER A 132 -8.29 -11.10 6.01
CA SER A 132 -8.13 -9.85 6.73
C SER A 132 -9.46 -9.34 7.29
N LYS A 133 -10.55 -9.38 6.50
CA LYS A 133 -11.90 -9.05 6.98
C LYS A 133 -12.35 -9.97 8.11
N LYS A 134 -12.10 -11.28 8.00
CA LYS A 134 -12.44 -12.24 9.05
C LYS A 134 -11.68 -11.98 10.35
N HIS A 135 -10.38 -11.70 10.25
CA HIS A 135 -9.54 -11.35 11.38
C HIS A 135 -10.00 -10.04 12.04
N MET A 136 -10.28 -9.01 11.23
CA MET A 136 -10.82 -7.74 11.72
C MET A 136 -12.15 -7.93 12.47
N ASN A 137 -13.08 -8.71 11.92
CA ASN A 137 -14.39 -8.93 12.55
C ASN A 137 -14.26 -9.67 13.89
N ALA A 138 -13.40 -10.70 13.98
CA ALA A 138 -13.17 -11.41 15.24
C ALA A 138 -12.52 -10.52 16.31
N ARG A 139 -11.65 -9.58 15.91
CA ARG A 139 -11.08 -8.60 16.84
C ARG A 139 -12.12 -7.58 17.32
N LEU A 140 -13.03 -7.14 16.44
CA LEU A 140 -14.13 -6.25 16.81
C LEU A 140 -15.08 -6.92 17.79
N GLU A 141 -15.50 -8.17 17.54
CA GLU A 141 -16.38 -8.92 18.45
C GLU A 141 -15.75 -9.15 19.84
N LEU A 142 -14.43 -9.34 19.90
CA LEU A 142 -13.67 -9.42 21.15
C LEU A 142 -13.63 -8.08 21.87
N ALA A 143 -13.33 -6.98 21.16
CA ALA A 143 -13.29 -5.64 21.72
C ALA A 143 -14.66 -5.22 22.29
N GLU A 144 -15.74 -5.50 21.56
CA GLU A 144 -17.11 -5.29 22.02
C GLU A 144 -17.41 -6.09 23.29
N GLY A 145 -16.99 -7.36 23.36
CA GLY A 145 -17.16 -8.20 24.55
C GLY A 145 -16.38 -7.68 25.77
N ILE A 146 -15.17 -7.15 25.56
CA ILE A 146 -14.40 -6.51 26.63
C ILE A 146 -15.10 -5.23 27.10
N GLN A 147 -15.62 -4.42 26.17
CA GLN A 147 -16.32 -3.19 26.50
C GLN A 147 -17.64 -3.45 27.26
N GLU A 148 -18.45 -4.40 26.80
CA GLU A 148 -19.67 -4.83 27.50
C GLU A 148 -19.35 -5.35 28.92
N CYS A 149 -18.26 -6.12 29.08
CA CYS A 149 -17.78 -6.55 30.39
C CYS A 149 -17.51 -5.36 31.31
N LEU A 150 -16.81 -4.33 30.82
CA LEU A 150 -16.46 -3.14 31.60
C LEU A 150 -17.70 -2.32 31.98
N GLU A 151 -18.65 -2.16 31.06
CA GLU A 151 -19.89 -1.41 31.29
C GLU A 151 -20.83 -2.15 32.25
N THR A 152 -20.85 -3.48 32.21
CA THR A 152 -21.85 -4.33 32.90
C THR A 152 -21.26 -5.11 34.08
N VAL A 153 -20.02 -4.83 34.48
CA VAL A 153 -19.28 -5.62 35.50
C VAL A 153 -20.01 -5.70 36.84
N GLN A 154 -20.73 -4.64 37.23
CA GLN A 154 -21.49 -4.62 38.48
C GLN A 154 -22.70 -5.56 38.41
N ASP A 155 -23.41 -5.58 37.28
CA ASP A 155 -24.58 -6.43 37.08
C ASP A 155 -24.19 -7.91 36.94
N ILE A 156 -23.09 -8.20 36.21
CA ILE A 156 -22.54 -9.56 36.09
C ILE A 156 -22.20 -10.14 37.48
N LYS A 157 -21.57 -9.32 38.34
CA LYS A 157 -21.25 -9.70 39.72
C LYS A 157 -22.50 -9.83 40.60
N ALA A 158 -23.47 -8.93 40.46
CA ALA A 158 -24.72 -8.97 41.21
C ALA A 158 -25.56 -10.22 40.87
N CYS A 159 -25.53 -10.67 39.61
CA CYS A 159 -26.19 -11.89 39.16
C CYS A 159 -25.36 -13.17 39.36
N ASN A 160 -24.13 -13.07 39.88
CA ASN A 160 -23.21 -14.20 40.09
C ASN A 160 -22.94 -15.01 38.79
N GLN A 161 -22.89 -14.32 37.64
CA GLN A 161 -22.69 -14.91 36.30
C GLN A 161 -21.28 -14.69 35.75
N GLU A 162 -20.32 -14.38 36.61
CA GLU A 162 -18.95 -14.02 36.22
C GLU A 162 -18.25 -15.14 35.42
N GLU A 163 -18.30 -16.39 35.90
CA GLU A 163 -17.71 -17.54 35.19
C GLU A 163 -18.32 -17.75 33.80
N ASP A 164 -19.64 -17.61 33.70
CA ASP A 164 -20.36 -17.90 32.45
C ASP A 164 -20.12 -16.80 31.40
N TYR A 165 -19.92 -15.56 31.84
CA TYR A 165 -19.53 -14.45 30.98
C TYR A 165 -18.06 -14.56 30.55
N LEU A 166 -17.14 -14.84 31.48
CA LEU A 166 -15.71 -15.03 31.18
C LEU A 166 -15.50 -16.18 30.20
N ARG A 167 -16.21 -17.31 30.36
CA ARG A 167 -16.17 -18.43 29.41
C ARG A 167 -16.58 -18.03 27.99
N LYS A 168 -17.56 -17.13 27.83
CA LYS A 168 -17.95 -16.61 26.51
C LYS A 168 -16.89 -15.65 25.94
N LEU A 169 -16.24 -14.87 26.80
CA LEU A 169 -15.17 -13.95 26.40
C LEU A 169 -13.93 -14.72 25.95
N ASP A 170 -13.54 -15.77 26.66
CA ASP A 170 -12.45 -16.68 26.29
C ASP A 170 -12.71 -17.33 24.93
N ALA A 171 -13.95 -17.79 24.68
CA ALA A 171 -14.30 -18.33 23.37
C ALA A 171 -14.17 -17.31 22.22
N LYS A 172 -14.46 -16.03 22.47
CA LYS A 172 -14.23 -14.94 21.50
C LYS A 172 -12.73 -14.68 21.30
N MET A 173 -11.94 -14.76 22.38
CA MET A 173 -10.48 -14.61 22.32
C MET A 173 -9.83 -15.72 21.51
N ASP A 174 -10.21 -16.98 21.74
CA ASP A 174 -9.76 -18.15 20.96
C ASP A 174 -10.11 -18.00 19.46
N ALA A 175 -11.30 -17.48 19.16
CA ALA A 175 -11.73 -17.23 17.78
C ALA A 175 -10.89 -16.15 17.10
N ALA A 176 -10.55 -15.08 17.82
CA ALA A 176 -9.70 -14.00 17.33
C ALA A 176 -8.26 -14.47 17.10
N GLU A 177 -7.69 -15.25 18.04
CA GLU A 177 -6.36 -15.84 17.93
C GLU A 177 -6.27 -16.79 16.73
N LYS A 178 -7.25 -17.69 16.57
CA LYS A 178 -7.30 -18.61 15.42
C LYS A 178 -7.40 -17.87 14.09
N ALA A 179 -8.17 -16.77 14.04
CA ALA A 179 -8.25 -15.93 12.85
C ALA A 179 -6.94 -15.19 12.57
N GLN A 180 -6.22 -14.77 13.61
CA GLN A 180 -4.90 -14.15 13.49
C GLN A 180 -3.86 -15.12 12.94
N ILE A 181 -3.72 -16.30 13.55
CA ILE A 181 -2.78 -17.34 13.10
C ILE A 181 -3.06 -17.71 11.63
N SER A 182 -4.34 -17.88 11.27
CA SER A 182 -4.72 -18.15 9.89
C SER A 182 -4.35 -16.99 8.94
N SER A 183 -4.47 -15.74 9.38
CA SER A 183 -4.09 -14.57 8.58
C SER A 183 -2.58 -14.47 8.41
N GLU A 184 -1.82 -14.73 9.47
CA GLU A 184 -0.35 -14.68 9.47
C GLU A 184 0.25 -15.74 8.57
N MET A 185 -0.22 -17.00 8.64
CA MET A 185 0.28 -18.06 7.76
C MET A 185 0.04 -17.77 6.27
N THR A 186 -1.02 -17.05 5.93
CA THR A 186 -1.36 -16.72 4.54
C THR A 186 -0.67 -15.44 4.04
N THR A 187 -0.17 -14.62 4.96
CA THR A 187 0.55 -13.36 4.64
C THR A 187 2.07 -13.57 4.65
N ALA A 188 2.56 -14.52 5.45
CA ALA A 188 3.98 -14.87 5.54
C ALA A 188 4.45 -15.89 4.48
N SER A 189 3.52 -16.46 3.69
CA SER A 189 3.81 -17.41 2.60
C SER A 189 3.79 -16.75 1.22
#